data_AF-K2CNY0-F1
#
_entry.id   AF-K2CNY0-F1
#
_cell.length_a   1.000
_cell.length_b   1.000
_cell.length_c   1.000
_cell.angle_alpha   90.00
_cell.angle_beta   90.00
_cell.angle_gamma   90.00
#
_symmetry.space_group_name_H-M   'P 1'
#
loop_
_entity.id
_entity.type
_entity.pdbx_description
1 polymer ?
#
loop_
_entity_poly.entity_id
_entity_poly.type
_entity_poly.pdbx_seq_one_letter_code
_entity_poly.pdbx_strand_id
1 'polypeptide(L)'
;MNPKKSALVTIVVPFLFTLLLQQATHAGNTPPFTTLTKTPSTPNGRDDWYLTPVNILLASTDLESGVASINYKVDSGNWVTVTQSDTLNLAPNPSFETAHAGSSINTLSWEAGLQDGQAVYSRNTLNYVLGTTSIKINSTGAGWHSINHAVSYAVANPLSNMSAEVWLKTESAAGSAYFKIFAVSKDVNDNFVYTEIAQSGSINGTTTWTKVSENFVVSVSDAIGVYMEVGLLGTGVLYIDGVSINNSAKSADTSFTVSTDGNHTVSYYATDRSGNIETTKSTTFKIDQTPPTNWRNSNAYRGLLGPSDHHLYVTTVVDDPTSGLSTLTDKFQYHTDRNPG
;
A
#
# COMPACT_ATOMS: atom_id res chain seq x y z
N MET A 1 -69.00 40.49 -21.97
CA MET A 1 -67.88 39.98 -21.16
C MET A 1 -66.88 39.30 -22.08
N ASN A 2 -65.71 39.90 -22.30
CA ASN A 2 -64.52 39.19 -22.77
C ASN A 2 -63.28 40.05 -22.46
N PRO A 3 -62.46 39.70 -21.46
CA PRO A 3 -61.29 40.49 -21.11
C PRO A 3 -60.12 40.16 -22.05
N LYS A 4 -59.45 41.20 -22.57
CA LYS A 4 -58.16 41.10 -23.26
C LYS A 4 -57.12 40.55 -22.27
N LYS A 5 -56.60 39.35 -22.50
CA LYS A 5 -55.46 38.80 -21.76
C LYS A 5 -54.17 39.46 -22.26
N SER A 6 -53.50 40.19 -21.37
CA SER A 6 -52.11 40.61 -21.53
C SER A 6 -51.21 39.39 -21.36
N ALA A 7 -50.41 39.03 -22.37
CA ALA A 7 -49.45 37.94 -22.28
C ALA A 7 -48.14 38.48 -21.70
N LEU A 8 -47.77 38.00 -20.51
CA LEU A 8 -46.47 38.22 -19.90
C LEU A 8 -45.47 37.26 -20.56
N VAL A 9 -44.47 37.78 -21.27
CA VAL A 9 -43.38 36.98 -21.84
C VAL A 9 -42.35 36.74 -20.73
N THR A 10 -42.31 35.52 -20.19
CA THR A 10 -41.26 35.09 -19.27
C THR A 10 -40.03 34.67 -20.07
N ILE A 11 -38.97 35.47 -20.03
CA ILE A 11 -37.66 35.10 -20.57
C ILE A 11 -37.00 34.16 -19.55
N VAL A 12 -36.93 32.87 -19.89
CA VAL A 12 -36.12 31.90 -19.16
C VAL A 12 -34.70 31.98 -19.72
N VAL A 13 -33.78 32.54 -18.93
CA VAL A 13 -32.33 32.46 -19.23
C VAL A 13 -31.84 31.11 -18.71
N PRO A 14 -31.37 30.18 -19.56
CA PRO A 14 -30.79 28.94 -19.06
C PRO A 14 -29.45 29.25 -18.40
N PHE A 15 -29.39 29.11 -17.07
CA PHE A 15 -28.12 29.02 -16.35
C PHE A 15 -27.43 27.73 -16.81
N LEU A 16 -26.46 27.86 -17.71
CA LEU A 16 -25.58 26.78 -18.09
C LEU A 16 -24.67 26.50 -16.89
N PHE A 17 -25.08 25.55 -16.05
CA PHE A 17 -24.24 25.02 -14.98
C PHE A 17 -23.13 24.22 -15.66
N THR A 18 -21.99 24.86 -15.92
CA THR A 18 -20.77 24.13 -16.30
C THR A 18 -20.35 23.31 -15.09
N LEU A 19 -20.67 22.02 -15.12
CA LEU A 19 -20.06 21.02 -14.27
C LEU A 19 -18.57 21.00 -14.63
N LEU A 20 -17.77 21.78 -13.93
CA LEU A 20 -16.34 21.65 -13.96
C LEU A 20 -16.04 20.31 -13.25
N LEU A 21 -15.94 19.23 -14.02
CA LEU A 21 -15.20 18.07 -13.55
C LEU A 21 -13.78 18.58 -13.33
N GLN A 22 -13.43 18.90 -12.09
CA GLN A 22 -12.05 18.83 -11.66
C GLN A 22 -11.64 17.39 -11.96
N GLN A 23 -10.96 17.18 -13.09
CA GLN A 23 -10.19 15.97 -13.27
C GLN A 23 -9.14 16.02 -12.17
N ALA A 24 -9.39 15.29 -11.08
CA ALA A 24 -8.31 14.82 -10.25
C ALA A 24 -7.37 14.11 -11.23
N THR A 25 -6.20 14.69 -11.49
CA THR A 25 -5.14 13.99 -12.19
C THR A 25 -4.72 12.87 -11.26
N HIS A 26 -5.38 11.72 -11.37
CA HIS A 26 -5.03 10.54 -10.60
C HIS A 26 -3.54 10.28 -10.78
N ALA A 27 -2.87 10.04 -9.67
CA ALA A 27 -1.48 9.65 -9.59
C ALA A 27 -1.29 8.31 -10.31
N GLY A 28 -0.94 8.29 -11.60
CA GLY A 28 -0.71 7.02 -12.34
C GLY A 28 -1.99 6.21 -12.60
N ASN A 29 -2.07 5.61 -13.79
CA ASN A 29 -3.19 4.73 -14.17
C ASN A 29 -2.73 3.27 -14.33
N THR A 30 -1.44 3.01 -14.12
CA THR A 30 -0.85 1.69 -14.29
C THR A 30 -0.81 1.00 -12.92
N PRO A 31 -1.49 -0.14 -12.73
CA PRO A 31 -1.37 -0.91 -11.50
C PRO A 31 0.05 -1.47 -11.28
N PRO A 32 0.37 -1.93 -10.06
CA PRO A 32 1.65 -2.56 -9.79
C PRO A 32 1.85 -3.86 -10.58
N PHE A 33 3.10 -4.28 -10.71
CA PHE A 33 3.46 -5.59 -11.24
C PHE A 33 4.13 -6.46 -10.16
N THR A 34 3.48 -7.58 -9.81
CA THR A 34 3.99 -8.54 -8.83
C THR A 34 4.60 -9.79 -9.47
N THR A 35 5.76 -10.19 -8.98
CA THR A 35 6.43 -11.45 -9.30
C THR A 35 6.38 -12.40 -8.10
N LEU A 36 6.29 -13.70 -8.37
CA LEU A 36 6.34 -14.76 -7.35
C LEU A 36 7.57 -15.63 -7.61
N THR A 37 8.40 -15.83 -6.59
CA THR A 37 9.48 -16.82 -6.61
C THR A 37 9.29 -17.87 -5.51
N LYS A 38 9.77 -19.08 -5.78
CA LYS A 38 9.67 -20.24 -4.88
C LYS A 38 11.06 -20.64 -4.42
N THR A 39 11.18 -21.05 -3.16
CA THR A 39 12.38 -21.71 -2.62
C THR A 39 11.93 -23.00 -1.91
N PRO A 40 12.27 -24.19 -2.41
CA PRO A 40 13.11 -24.45 -3.60
C PRO A 40 12.49 -23.96 -4.92
N SER A 41 13.31 -23.57 -5.90
CA SER A 41 12.84 -23.03 -7.18
C SER A 41 12.23 -24.10 -8.08
N THR A 42 12.71 -25.34 -7.98
CA THR A 42 12.19 -26.51 -8.68
C THR A 42 11.78 -27.61 -7.69
N PRO A 43 10.78 -28.43 -8.03
CA PRO A 43 10.46 -29.64 -7.27
C PRO A 43 11.70 -30.53 -7.08
N ASN A 44 11.85 -31.10 -5.88
CA ASN A 44 12.94 -32.01 -5.50
C ASN A 44 12.46 -33.46 -5.29
N GLY A 45 11.18 -33.73 -5.56
CA GLY A 45 10.56 -35.05 -5.62
C GLY A 45 10.22 -35.48 -7.04
N ARG A 46 9.59 -36.64 -7.15
CA ARG A 46 9.10 -37.19 -8.42
C ARG A 46 7.84 -36.44 -8.89
N ASP A 47 7.48 -36.52 -10.18
CA ASP A 47 6.23 -35.99 -10.76
C ASP A 47 5.87 -34.54 -10.36
N ASP A 48 6.89 -33.68 -10.32
CA ASP A 48 6.83 -32.27 -9.94
C ASP A 48 6.37 -31.99 -8.50
N TRP A 49 6.57 -32.94 -7.57
CA TRP A 49 6.30 -32.77 -6.14
C TRP A 49 7.50 -32.18 -5.39
N TYR A 50 7.23 -31.29 -4.44
CA TYR A 50 8.20 -30.81 -3.47
C TYR A 50 8.19 -31.71 -2.24
N LEU A 51 9.35 -32.21 -1.82
CA LEU A 51 9.53 -33.03 -0.61
C LEU A 51 9.80 -32.20 0.65
N THR A 52 9.80 -30.88 0.52
CA THR A 52 10.05 -29.92 1.60
C THR A 52 9.05 -28.79 1.52
N PRO A 53 8.80 -28.06 2.62
CA PRO A 53 8.03 -26.82 2.58
C PRO A 53 8.56 -25.85 1.51
N VAL A 54 7.65 -25.12 0.87
CA VAL A 54 7.96 -24.13 -0.16
C VAL A 54 7.82 -22.74 0.42
N ASN A 55 8.91 -21.98 0.47
CA ASN A 55 8.90 -20.56 0.78
C ASN A 55 8.54 -19.77 -0.49
N ILE A 56 7.55 -18.90 -0.37
CA ILE A 56 7.05 -18.03 -1.42
C ILE A 56 7.52 -16.61 -1.12
N LEU A 57 8.17 -15.95 -2.09
CA LEU A 57 8.47 -14.54 -2.07
C LEU A 57 7.64 -13.84 -3.15
N LEU A 58 6.84 -12.86 -2.74
CA LEU A 58 6.14 -11.94 -3.64
C LEU A 58 6.91 -10.63 -3.67
N ALA A 59 7.34 -10.20 -4.85
CA ALA A 59 8.02 -8.93 -5.05
C ALA A 59 7.24 -8.09 -6.05
N SER A 60 6.72 -6.95 -5.61
CA SER A 60 5.92 -6.01 -6.39
C SER A 60 6.71 -4.75 -6.71
N THR A 61 6.51 -4.22 -7.91
CA THR A 61 7.08 -2.94 -8.35
C THR A 61 6.01 -2.07 -8.97
N ASP A 62 6.04 -0.79 -8.63
CA ASP A 62 5.23 0.24 -9.26
C ASP A 62 6.03 1.54 -9.31
N LEU A 63 6.28 2.00 -10.54
CA LEU A 63 7.08 3.20 -10.78
C LEU A 63 6.22 4.47 -10.87
N GLU A 64 4.90 4.34 -11.10
CA GLU A 64 3.98 5.45 -11.35
C GLU A 64 3.25 5.93 -10.12
N SER A 65 2.79 5.02 -9.25
CA SER A 65 1.96 5.28 -8.05
C SER A 65 2.53 4.63 -6.76
N GLY A 66 3.51 3.72 -6.90
CA GLY A 66 4.15 3.03 -5.78
C GLY A 66 3.27 1.95 -5.14
N VAL A 67 3.86 0.94 -4.51
CA VAL A 67 3.11 -0.21 -3.98
C VAL A 67 2.51 0.14 -2.61
N ALA A 68 1.18 0.10 -2.47
CA ALA A 68 0.48 0.31 -1.20
C ALA A 68 0.31 -0.99 -0.42
N SER A 69 -0.02 -2.08 -1.10
CA SER A 69 -0.17 -3.38 -0.46
C SER A 69 0.10 -4.54 -1.41
N ILE A 70 0.56 -5.65 -0.85
CA ILE A 70 0.58 -6.96 -1.50
C ILE A 70 -0.50 -7.82 -0.84
N ASN A 71 -1.40 -8.36 -1.65
CA ASN A 71 -2.48 -9.22 -1.22
C ASN A 71 -2.22 -10.63 -1.72
N TYR A 72 -2.32 -11.63 -0.85
CA TYR A 72 -2.17 -13.03 -1.22
C TYR A 72 -3.12 -13.94 -0.47
N LYS A 73 -3.40 -15.11 -1.03
CA LYS A 73 -4.05 -16.21 -0.33
C LYS A 73 -3.49 -17.55 -0.79
N VAL A 74 -3.61 -18.54 0.07
CA VAL A 74 -3.28 -19.93 -0.21
C VAL A 74 -4.58 -20.73 -0.26
N ASP A 75 -4.77 -21.47 -1.34
CA ASP A 75 -5.93 -22.31 -1.61
C ASP A 75 -7.25 -21.55 -1.49
N SER A 76 -8.23 -22.14 -0.79
CA SER A 76 -9.52 -21.52 -0.46
C SER A 76 -9.46 -20.66 0.80
N GLY A 77 -8.26 -20.30 1.27
CA GLY A 77 -8.08 -19.45 2.45
C GLY A 77 -8.51 -17.99 2.23
N ASN A 78 -8.50 -17.23 3.32
CA ASN A 78 -8.78 -15.79 3.29
C ASN A 78 -7.60 -15.02 2.68
N TRP A 79 -7.91 -13.88 2.07
CA TRP A 79 -6.89 -12.91 1.64
C TRP A 79 -6.15 -12.35 2.86
N VAL A 80 -4.82 -12.40 2.78
CA VAL A 80 -3.89 -11.72 3.67
C VAL A 80 -3.40 -10.47 2.95
N THR A 81 -3.57 -9.31 3.59
CA THR A 81 -3.11 -8.02 3.08
C THR A 81 -1.86 -7.59 3.85
N VAL A 82 -0.76 -7.37 3.13
CA VAL A 82 0.48 -6.82 3.66
C VAL A 82 0.58 -5.38 3.19
N THR A 83 0.36 -4.43 4.11
CA THR A 83 0.39 -3.00 3.82
C THR A 83 1.81 -2.45 3.91
N GLN A 84 2.21 -1.66 2.91
CA GLN A 84 3.49 -0.98 2.85
C GLN A 84 3.37 0.43 3.43
N SER A 85 3.65 0.54 4.72
CA SER A 85 3.86 1.82 5.39
C SER A 85 5.33 2.23 5.26
N ASP A 86 5.58 3.40 4.64
CA ASP A 86 6.87 4.06 4.81
C ASP A 86 6.90 4.63 6.24
N THR A 87 7.85 4.18 7.06
CA THR A 87 7.94 4.57 8.47
C THR A 87 8.51 5.97 8.66
N LEU A 88 9.12 6.57 7.64
CA LEU A 88 9.73 7.89 7.76
C LEU A 88 8.71 8.97 7.41
N ASN A 89 8.23 9.69 8.43
CA ASN A 89 7.51 10.93 8.24
C ASN A 89 8.50 12.06 7.89
N LEU A 90 8.39 12.60 6.69
CA LEU A 90 9.22 13.67 6.15
C LEU A 90 8.73 15.07 6.55
N ALA A 91 7.53 15.19 7.14
CA ALA A 91 7.03 16.47 7.62
C ALA A 91 7.82 16.92 8.86
N PRO A 92 8.33 18.18 8.90
CA PRO A 92 9.03 18.69 10.05
C PRO A 92 8.05 18.94 11.21
N ASN A 93 8.49 18.68 12.44
CA ASN A 93 7.72 18.98 13.66
C ASN A 93 6.22 18.61 13.55
N PRO A 94 5.90 17.35 13.20
CA PRO A 94 4.58 16.97 12.66
C PRO A 94 3.41 17.08 13.65
N SER A 95 3.68 16.91 14.94
CA SER A 95 2.72 17.15 16.03
C SER A 95 3.00 18.47 16.78
N PHE A 96 3.77 19.35 16.15
CA PHE A 96 4.02 20.72 16.62
C PHE A 96 4.65 20.84 18.01
N GLU A 97 5.34 19.82 18.52
CA GLU A 97 5.89 19.76 19.89
C GLU A 97 7.07 20.69 20.14
N THR A 98 7.73 21.16 19.08
CA THR A 98 8.89 22.06 19.20
C THR A 98 8.49 23.52 18.93
N ALA A 99 8.67 24.38 19.95
CA ALA A 99 8.45 25.83 19.81
C ALA A 99 9.61 26.50 19.06
N HIS A 100 9.33 27.63 18.41
CA HIS A 100 10.36 28.52 17.89
C HIS A 100 9.90 29.98 17.94
N ALA A 101 10.45 30.77 18.86
CA ALA A 101 9.99 32.13 19.14
C ALA A 101 10.13 33.11 17.95
N GLY A 102 10.97 32.80 16.95
CA GLY A 102 11.13 33.63 15.74
C GLY A 102 10.11 33.35 14.63
N SER A 103 9.29 32.29 14.78
CA SER A 103 8.25 31.95 13.80
C SER A 103 6.97 32.72 14.07
N SER A 104 6.19 32.96 13.01
CA SER A 104 4.89 33.64 13.06
C SER A 104 3.85 32.97 13.95
N ILE A 105 4.04 31.69 14.30
CA ILE A 105 3.09 30.89 15.08
C ILE A 105 3.74 30.20 16.30
N ASN A 106 4.94 30.62 16.68
CA ASN A 106 5.76 30.05 17.77
C ASN A 106 5.96 28.52 17.67
N THR A 107 6.21 28.03 16.46
CA THR A 107 6.39 26.62 16.15
C THR A 107 7.54 26.45 15.16
N LEU A 108 8.47 25.52 15.44
CA LEU A 108 9.62 25.30 14.56
C LEU A 108 9.16 24.83 13.17
N SER A 109 9.75 25.40 12.13
CA SER A 109 9.58 25.05 10.70
C SER A 109 8.22 25.36 10.06
N TRP A 110 7.24 25.84 10.82
CA TRP A 110 5.91 26.15 10.33
C TRP A 110 5.60 27.64 10.46
N GLU A 111 5.02 28.21 9.41
CA GLU A 111 4.71 29.64 9.31
C GLU A 111 3.27 29.84 8.84
N ALA A 112 2.66 30.97 9.20
CA ALA A 112 1.37 31.40 8.66
C ALA A 112 1.49 31.71 7.16
N GLY A 113 0.57 31.19 6.34
CA GLY A 113 0.55 31.43 4.89
C GLY A 113 0.09 32.84 4.53
N LEU A 114 -0.79 33.46 5.34
CA LEU A 114 -1.26 34.82 5.15
C LEU A 114 -1.43 35.54 6.50
N GLN A 115 -0.87 36.74 6.62
CA GLN A 115 -1.01 37.61 7.79
C GLN A 115 -1.68 38.95 7.41
N ASP A 116 -2.98 38.92 7.22
CA ASP A 116 -3.79 40.07 6.81
C ASP A 116 -4.65 40.66 7.95
N GLY A 117 -4.48 40.14 9.17
CA GLY A 117 -5.26 40.54 10.35
C GLY A 117 -6.65 39.90 10.45
N GLN A 118 -7.05 39.05 9.49
CA GLN A 118 -8.31 38.32 9.50
C GLN A 118 -8.18 36.90 10.06
N ALA A 119 -6.98 36.49 10.48
CA ALA A 119 -6.76 35.25 11.20
C ALA A 119 -5.70 35.42 12.29
N VAL A 120 -5.93 34.73 13.41
CA VAL A 120 -4.96 34.57 14.50
C VAL A 120 -4.48 33.14 14.51
N TYR A 121 -3.16 32.96 14.42
CA TYR A 121 -2.50 31.66 14.42
C TYR A 121 -1.77 31.48 15.75
N SER A 122 -1.94 30.31 16.37
CA SER A 122 -1.35 30.07 17.68
C SER A 122 -1.06 28.60 17.91
N ARG A 123 0.02 28.33 18.63
CA ARG A 123 0.27 27.02 19.21
C ARG A 123 -0.70 26.77 20.36
N ASN A 124 -1.37 25.63 20.34
CA ASN A 124 -2.48 25.31 21.23
C ASN A 124 -2.20 24.06 22.06
N THR A 125 -2.39 24.16 23.37
CA THR A 125 -2.14 23.11 24.36
C THR A 125 -3.42 22.51 24.95
N LEU A 126 -4.60 22.93 24.47
CA LEU A 126 -5.89 22.52 25.04
C LEU A 126 -6.65 21.50 24.18
N ASN A 127 -6.40 21.50 22.86
CA ASN A 127 -7.07 20.61 21.90
C ASN A 127 -6.00 20.02 20.98
N TYR A 128 -5.56 18.81 21.23
CA TYR A 128 -4.56 18.09 20.44
C TYR A 128 -5.01 16.63 20.30
N VAL A 129 -4.42 15.88 19.36
CA VAL A 129 -4.63 14.44 19.18
C VAL A 129 -3.34 13.66 19.38
N LEU A 130 -2.19 14.23 19.03
CA LEU A 130 -0.87 13.66 19.24
C LEU A 130 -0.02 14.57 20.14
N GLY A 131 0.80 13.97 21.00
CA GLY A 131 1.68 14.75 21.88
C GLY A 131 0.91 15.61 22.89
N THR A 132 1.31 16.88 23.00
CA THR A 132 0.77 17.85 23.96
C THR A 132 0.34 19.15 23.30
N THR A 133 0.59 19.32 22.00
CA THR A 133 0.32 20.54 21.26
C THR A 133 -0.27 20.29 19.89
N SER A 134 -0.87 21.35 19.35
CA SER A 134 -1.44 21.44 18.01
C SER A 134 -1.31 22.89 17.54
N ILE A 135 -1.77 23.18 16.33
CA ILE A 135 -1.99 24.56 15.88
C ILE A 135 -3.47 24.88 15.88
N LYS A 136 -3.80 26.09 16.33
CA LYS A 136 -5.13 26.70 16.22
C LYS A 136 -5.08 27.91 15.29
N ILE A 137 -5.92 27.90 14.27
CA ILE A 137 -6.24 29.04 13.42
C ILE A 137 -7.63 29.55 13.83
N ASN A 138 -7.73 30.82 14.20
CA ASN A 138 -9.01 31.50 14.43
C ASN A 138 -9.23 32.52 13.32
N SER A 139 -10.06 32.18 12.35
CA SER A 139 -10.35 32.97 11.15
C SER A 139 -11.63 33.78 11.31
N THR A 140 -11.56 35.07 11.03
CA THR A 140 -12.72 35.98 10.94
C THR A 140 -13.01 36.42 9.51
N GLY A 141 -12.10 36.16 8.56
CA GLY A 141 -12.27 36.49 7.15
C GLY A 141 -12.75 35.33 6.29
N ALA A 142 -13.32 35.63 5.12
CA ALA A 142 -13.78 34.61 4.17
C ALA A 142 -12.65 33.98 3.32
N GLY A 143 -11.41 34.46 3.48
CA GLY A 143 -10.25 34.03 2.71
C GLY A 143 -9.67 32.68 3.14
N TRP A 144 -8.59 32.29 2.47
CA TRP A 144 -7.77 31.14 2.83
C TRP A 144 -6.77 31.53 3.91
N HIS A 145 -6.91 30.94 5.09
CA HIS A 145 -6.00 31.14 6.21
C HIS A 145 -5.35 29.82 6.57
N SER A 146 -4.03 29.75 6.44
CA SER A 146 -3.27 28.51 6.44
C SER A 146 -1.97 28.63 7.22
N ILE A 147 -1.38 27.47 7.49
CA ILE A 147 0.03 27.34 7.85
C ILE A 147 0.72 26.46 6.83
N ASN A 148 2.03 26.65 6.64
CA ASN A 148 2.84 25.82 5.76
C ASN A 148 4.26 25.68 6.31
N HIS A 149 5.04 24.80 5.69
CA HIS A 149 6.46 24.60 5.99
C HIS A 149 7.34 24.76 4.74
N ALA A 150 7.02 25.72 3.87
CA ALA A 150 7.67 25.88 2.55
C ALA A 150 9.19 26.07 2.61
N VAL A 151 9.72 26.59 3.71
CA VAL A 151 11.18 26.78 3.93
C VAL A 151 11.85 25.50 4.46
N SER A 152 11.11 24.63 5.13
CA SER A 152 11.55 23.33 5.65
C SER A 152 10.82 22.20 4.90
N TYR A 153 10.85 22.25 3.57
CA TYR A 153 10.16 21.28 2.71
C TYR A 153 10.76 19.86 2.87
N ALA A 154 9.94 18.86 2.62
CA ALA A 154 10.36 17.48 2.53
C ALA A 154 11.13 17.25 1.22
N VAL A 155 12.32 16.67 1.29
CA VAL A 155 13.07 16.31 0.07
C VAL A 155 12.30 15.23 -0.69
N ALA A 156 12.11 15.45 -1.99
CA ALA A 156 11.38 14.55 -2.86
C ALA A 156 11.93 14.67 -4.29
N ASN A 157 11.96 13.55 -5.01
CA ASN A 157 12.39 13.53 -6.39
C ASN A 157 11.19 13.74 -7.33
N PRO A 158 11.39 14.29 -8.54
CA PRO A 158 10.38 14.32 -9.58
C PRO A 158 9.77 12.94 -9.83
N LEU A 159 8.48 12.90 -10.13
CA LEU A 159 7.72 11.67 -10.40
C LEU A 159 7.74 10.67 -9.23
N SER A 160 8.03 11.13 -8.00
CA SER A 160 7.89 10.28 -6.81
C SER A 160 6.43 10.23 -6.39
N ASN A 161 6.01 9.06 -5.98
CA ASN A 161 4.72 8.87 -5.35
C ASN A 161 4.82 9.09 -3.88
N MET A 162 3.88 9.83 -3.35
CA MET A 162 3.89 10.21 -1.95
C MET A 162 2.47 10.20 -1.42
N SER A 163 2.36 10.11 -0.11
CA SER A 163 1.11 10.27 0.61
C SER A 163 1.29 11.35 1.66
N ALA A 164 0.23 12.09 1.92
CA ALA A 164 0.19 13.05 3.01
C ALA A 164 -1.09 12.88 3.83
N GLU A 165 -0.97 13.08 5.13
CA GLU A 165 -2.11 13.03 6.05
C GLU A 165 -2.01 14.14 7.09
N VAL A 166 -3.15 14.57 7.61
CA VAL A 166 -3.21 15.51 8.75
C VAL A 166 -4.50 15.29 9.53
N TRP A 167 -4.45 15.45 10.85
CA TRP A 167 -5.64 15.49 11.68
C TRP A 167 -6.18 16.90 11.76
N LEU A 168 -7.47 17.06 11.47
CA LEU A 168 -8.17 18.32 11.49
C LEU A 168 -9.40 18.25 12.40
N LYS A 169 -9.65 19.31 13.16
CA LYS A 169 -10.89 19.50 13.93
C LYS A 169 -11.36 20.94 13.72
N THR A 170 -12.66 21.16 13.52
CA THR A 170 -13.21 22.50 13.30
C THR A 170 -14.16 22.90 14.43
N GLU A 171 -14.26 24.19 14.74
CA GLU A 171 -15.26 24.69 15.70
C GLU A 171 -15.89 25.97 15.17
N SER A 172 -17.22 25.99 15.13
CA SER A 172 -18.01 27.10 14.56
C SER A 172 -17.55 27.50 13.15
N ALA A 173 -17.06 26.54 12.36
CA ALA A 173 -16.57 26.80 11.02
C ALA A 173 -17.73 27.02 10.04
N ALA A 174 -17.66 28.12 9.31
CA ALA A 174 -18.44 28.38 8.12
C ALA A 174 -17.47 28.45 6.94
N GLY A 175 -17.05 27.27 6.47
CA GLY A 175 -15.98 27.12 5.49
C GLY A 175 -15.51 25.67 5.30
N SER A 176 -14.45 25.48 4.52
CA SER A 176 -13.87 24.17 4.24
C SER A 176 -12.43 24.11 4.74
N ALA A 177 -12.11 23.14 5.59
CA ALA A 177 -10.76 22.86 6.05
C ALA A 177 -10.16 21.69 5.25
N TYR A 178 -8.96 21.88 4.70
CA TYR A 178 -8.25 20.91 3.87
C TYR A 178 -6.76 21.25 3.83
N PHE A 179 -5.98 20.44 3.12
CA PHE A 179 -4.60 20.78 2.81
C PHE A 179 -4.33 20.70 1.31
N LYS A 180 -3.26 21.39 0.92
CA LYS A 180 -2.67 21.41 -0.41
C LYS A 180 -1.24 20.92 -0.31
N ILE A 181 -0.76 20.31 -1.39
CA ILE A 181 0.64 19.93 -1.55
C ILE A 181 1.23 20.76 -2.68
N PHE A 182 2.39 21.33 -2.42
CA PHE A 182 3.16 22.08 -3.38
C PHE A 182 4.49 21.39 -3.66
N ALA A 183 4.82 21.23 -4.94
CA ALA A 183 6.18 20.93 -5.35
C ALA A 183 7.05 22.19 -5.23
N VAL A 184 8.27 22.00 -4.75
CA VAL A 184 9.31 23.01 -4.68
C VAL A 184 10.29 22.73 -5.82
N SER A 185 10.53 23.71 -6.69
CA SER A 185 11.60 23.70 -7.69
C SER A 185 12.35 25.04 -7.67
N LYS A 186 13.29 25.22 -8.60
CA LYS A 186 13.99 26.49 -8.78
C LYS A 186 13.98 26.93 -10.23
N ASP A 187 13.79 28.23 -10.45
CA ASP A 187 13.89 28.81 -11.79
C ASP A 187 15.35 28.89 -12.28
N VAL A 188 15.54 29.38 -13.51
CA VAL A 188 16.87 29.57 -14.12
C VAL A 188 17.79 30.53 -13.37
N ASN A 189 17.25 31.30 -12.42
CA ASN A 189 17.98 32.26 -11.59
C ASN A 189 18.15 31.76 -10.14
N ASP A 190 17.90 30.46 -9.87
CA ASP A 190 17.96 29.83 -8.54
C ASP A 190 16.89 30.33 -7.55
N ASN A 191 15.84 31.03 -8.02
CA ASN A 191 14.72 31.42 -7.16
C ASN A 191 13.78 30.24 -6.96
N PHE A 192 13.26 30.09 -5.74
CA PHE A 192 12.26 29.07 -5.44
C PHE A 192 10.96 29.30 -6.22
N VAL A 193 10.43 28.23 -6.79
CA VAL A 193 9.13 28.16 -7.44
C VAL A 193 8.29 27.13 -6.71
N TYR A 194 7.04 27.49 -6.41
CA TYR A 194 6.09 26.63 -5.69
C TYR A 194 4.89 26.36 -6.59
N THR A 195 4.65 25.09 -6.90
CA THR A 195 3.56 24.67 -7.79
C THR A 195 2.62 23.75 -7.02
N GLU A 196 1.33 24.10 -6.95
CA GLU A 196 0.32 23.22 -6.34
C GLU A 196 0.19 21.95 -7.21
N ILE A 197 0.37 20.78 -6.59
CA ILE A 197 0.33 19.49 -7.27
C ILE A 197 -0.78 18.56 -6.77
N ALA A 198 -1.35 18.83 -5.60
CA ALA A 198 -2.48 18.09 -5.06
C ALA A 198 -3.26 18.90 -4.01
N GLN A 199 -4.50 18.52 -3.78
CA GLN A 199 -5.34 19.02 -2.71
C GLN A 199 -6.15 17.87 -2.13
N SER A 200 -6.25 17.81 -0.81
CA SER A 200 -7.07 16.82 -0.13
C SER A 200 -8.56 17.09 -0.27
N GLY A 201 -9.38 16.09 0.06
CA GLY A 201 -10.78 16.31 0.42
C GLY A 201 -10.91 17.30 1.58
N SER A 202 -12.07 17.95 1.70
CA SER A 202 -12.31 18.95 2.76
C SER A 202 -13.28 18.46 3.83
N ILE A 203 -13.12 19.00 5.04
CA ILE A 203 -14.05 18.82 6.16
C ILE A 203 -14.68 20.16 6.56
N ASN A 204 -15.88 20.09 7.14
CA ASN A 204 -16.59 21.25 7.68
C ASN A 204 -17.43 20.81 8.89
N GLY A 205 -17.50 21.65 9.92
CA GLY A 205 -18.40 21.46 11.08
C GLY A 205 -18.11 20.24 11.96
N THR A 206 -16.89 19.70 11.93
CA THR A 206 -16.49 18.51 12.68
C THR A 206 -16.18 18.82 14.14
N THR A 207 -16.94 18.27 15.09
CA THR A 207 -16.66 18.44 16.54
C THR A 207 -15.57 17.51 17.06
N THR A 208 -15.11 16.55 16.25
CA THR A 208 -14.06 15.57 16.57
C THR A 208 -12.92 15.63 15.57
N TRP A 209 -11.73 15.23 16.00
CA TRP A 209 -10.58 15.06 15.11
C TRP A 209 -10.90 14.08 13.99
N THR A 210 -10.69 14.53 12.76
CA THR A 210 -10.88 13.76 11.54
C THR A 210 -9.56 13.74 10.80
N LYS A 211 -9.06 12.56 10.48
CA LYS A 211 -7.89 12.42 9.63
C LYS A 211 -8.29 12.67 8.19
N VAL A 212 -7.56 13.54 7.51
CA VAL A 212 -7.67 13.81 6.09
C VAL A 212 -6.39 13.33 5.42
N SER A 213 -6.51 12.65 4.27
CA SER A 213 -5.39 12.04 3.55
C SER A 213 -5.47 12.33 2.07
N GLU A 214 -4.31 12.39 1.40
CA GLU A 214 -4.20 12.54 -0.05
C GLU A 214 -2.98 11.79 -0.58
N ASN A 215 -3.14 11.11 -1.72
CA ASN A 215 -2.04 10.47 -2.44
C ASN A 215 -1.70 11.30 -3.68
N PHE A 216 -0.42 11.53 -3.95
CA PHE A 216 -0.01 12.43 -5.01
C PHE A 216 1.32 12.02 -5.67
N VAL A 217 1.51 12.50 -6.91
CA VAL A 217 2.77 12.41 -7.65
C VAL A 217 3.44 13.79 -7.64
N VAL A 218 4.75 13.83 -7.43
CA VAL A 218 5.55 15.04 -7.64
C VAL A 218 5.65 15.34 -9.15
N SER A 219 4.61 15.96 -9.71
CA SER A 219 4.41 16.14 -11.16
C SER A 219 5.29 17.21 -11.81
N VAL A 220 6.11 17.90 -11.03
CA VAL A 220 7.06 18.91 -11.49
C VAL A 220 8.41 18.26 -11.81
N SER A 221 8.86 18.40 -13.07
CA SER A 221 10.01 17.68 -13.63
C SER A 221 11.37 18.00 -12.98
N ASP A 222 11.48 19.18 -12.37
CA ASP A 222 12.68 19.71 -11.71
C ASP A 222 12.45 19.94 -10.21
N ALA A 223 11.45 19.25 -9.64
CA ALA A 223 11.17 19.31 -8.21
C ALA A 223 12.38 18.84 -7.39
N ILE A 224 12.65 19.56 -6.31
CA ILE A 224 13.65 19.24 -5.28
C ILE A 224 13.00 18.85 -3.95
N GLY A 225 11.69 19.03 -3.83
CA GLY A 225 10.95 18.73 -2.62
C GLY A 225 9.47 19.01 -2.73
N VAL A 226 8.77 18.76 -1.62
CA VAL A 226 7.35 19.08 -1.44
C VAL A 226 7.10 19.67 -0.07
N TYR A 227 6.09 20.53 0.05
CA TYR A 227 5.56 20.94 1.35
C TYR A 227 4.04 20.90 1.37
N MET A 228 3.49 20.82 2.57
CA MET A 228 2.07 20.90 2.84
C MET A 228 1.70 22.33 3.27
N GLU A 229 0.62 22.84 2.71
CA GLU A 229 -0.11 23.99 3.21
C GLU A 229 -1.48 23.54 3.70
N VAL A 230 -1.79 23.77 4.97
CA VAL A 230 -3.03 23.31 5.61
C VAL A 230 -3.77 24.49 6.21
N GLY A 231 -5.08 24.58 5.97
CA GLY A 231 -5.83 25.77 6.31
C GLY A 231 -7.33 25.64 6.25
N LEU A 232 -7.98 26.77 6.48
CA LEU A 232 -9.41 26.98 6.44
C LEU A 232 -9.75 28.02 5.38
N LEU A 233 -10.62 27.67 4.43
CA LEU A 233 -11.26 28.62 3.53
C LEU A 233 -12.58 29.06 4.17
N GLY A 234 -12.62 30.28 4.71
CA GLY A 234 -13.79 30.80 5.41
C GLY A 234 -13.53 31.15 6.87
N THR A 235 -14.60 31.29 7.64
CA THR A 235 -14.56 31.77 9.04
C THR A 235 -14.69 30.63 10.04
N GLY A 236 -14.24 30.87 11.27
CA GLY A 236 -14.32 29.94 12.40
C GLY A 236 -12.95 29.44 12.85
N VAL A 237 -12.94 28.36 13.61
CA VAL A 237 -11.73 27.81 14.21
C VAL A 237 -11.34 26.50 13.53
N LEU A 238 -10.05 26.35 13.24
CA LEU A 238 -9.43 25.11 12.77
C LEU A 238 -8.31 24.71 13.73
N TYR A 239 -8.31 23.45 14.15
CA TYR A 239 -7.22 22.80 14.85
C TYR A 239 -6.53 21.81 13.91
N ILE A 240 -5.19 21.79 13.95
CA ILE A 240 -4.33 21.03 13.05
C ILE A 240 -3.30 20.28 13.90
N ASP A 241 -3.13 18.99 13.64
CA ASP A 241 -2.17 18.15 14.36
C ASP A 241 -1.76 16.92 13.51
N GLY A 242 -0.65 16.28 13.85
CA GLY A 242 -0.21 15.01 13.26
C GLY A 242 -0.04 15.04 11.75
N VAL A 243 0.68 16.04 11.23
CA VAL A 243 1.03 16.14 9.82
C VAL A 243 1.95 14.99 9.43
N SER A 244 1.70 14.36 8.29
CA SER A 244 2.61 13.39 7.70
C SER A 244 2.80 13.61 6.22
N ILE A 245 4.03 13.41 5.76
CA ILE A 245 4.40 13.32 4.35
C ILE A 245 5.32 12.10 4.26
N ASN A 246 4.97 11.13 3.42
CA ASN A 246 5.71 9.88 3.33
C ASN A 246 6.02 9.59 1.86
N ASN A 247 7.21 9.04 1.60
CA ASN A 247 7.48 8.51 0.27
C ASN A 247 6.67 7.21 0.08
N SER A 248 6.46 6.83 -1.17
CA SER A 248 5.86 5.55 -1.50
C SER A 248 6.95 4.59 -1.92
N ALA A 249 6.92 3.39 -1.34
CA ALA A 249 7.84 2.34 -1.72
C ALA A 249 7.58 1.96 -3.19
N LYS A 250 8.50 2.30 -4.09
CA LYS A 250 8.43 1.91 -5.52
C LYS A 250 8.53 0.39 -5.71
N SER A 251 9.05 -0.29 -4.70
CA SER A 251 9.12 -1.75 -4.63
C SER A 251 8.75 -2.22 -3.23
N ALA A 252 8.12 -3.37 -3.15
CA ALA A 252 7.73 -4.02 -1.91
C ALA A 252 7.88 -5.52 -2.05
N ASP A 253 8.15 -6.20 -0.94
CA ASP A 253 8.12 -7.64 -0.89
C ASP A 253 7.46 -8.20 0.37
N THR A 254 7.03 -9.45 0.28
CA THR A 254 6.57 -10.23 1.42
C THR A 254 6.85 -11.71 1.19
N SER A 255 7.07 -12.46 2.26
CA SER A 255 7.30 -13.90 2.17
C SER A 255 6.48 -14.70 3.17
N PHE A 256 6.13 -15.92 2.79
CA PHE A 256 5.41 -16.87 3.61
C PHE A 256 5.77 -18.31 3.20
N THR A 257 5.46 -19.28 4.06
CA THR A 257 5.77 -20.70 3.80
C THR A 257 4.49 -21.52 3.66
N VAL A 258 4.45 -22.40 2.66
CA VAL A 258 3.45 -23.45 2.52
C VAL A 258 4.10 -24.78 2.85
N SER A 259 3.56 -25.50 3.85
CA SER A 259 4.22 -26.67 4.45
C SER A 259 3.30 -27.89 4.62
N THR A 260 2.06 -27.83 4.15
CA THR A 260 1.15 -28.97 4.20
C THR A 260 1.32 -29.83 2.95
N ASP A 261 1.03 -31.12 3.06
CA ASP A 261 0.99 -31.99 1.88
C ASP A 261 -0.27 -31.75 1.06
N GLY A 262 -0.19 -31.97 -0.25
CA GLY A 262 -1.28 -31.84 -1.20
C GLY A 262 -1.01 -30.86 -2.35
N ASN A 263 -2.08 -30.55 -3.09
CA ASN A 263 -2.06 -29.56 -4.15
C ASN A 263 -2.31 -28.17 -3.57
N HIS A 264 -1.48 -27.20 -3.95
CA HIS A 264 -1.59 -25.82 -3.50
C HIS A 264 -1.74 -24.85 -4.66
N THR A 265 -2.57 -23.83 -4.45
CA THR A 265 -2.71 -22.67 -5.33
C THR A 265 -2.43 -21.41 -4.52
N VAL A 266 -1.43 -20.63 -4.94
CA VAL A 266 -1.21 -19.29 -4.40
C VAL A 266 -1.81 -18.28 -5.38
N SER A 267 -2.74 -17.45 -4.92
CA SER A 267 -3.26 -16.30 -5.66
C SER A 267 -2.75 -15.00 -5.05
N TYR A 268 -2.39 -14.04 -5.88
CA TYR A 268 -1.82 -12.77 -5.42
C TYR A 268 -2.11 -11.61 -6.37
N TYR A 269 -2.15 -10.40 -5.82
CA TYR A 269 -2.19 -9.13 -6.55
C TYR A 269 -1.65 -8.01 -5.66
N ALA A 270 -1.18 -6.92 -6.24
CA ALA A 270 -0.86 -5.71 -5.51
C ALA A 270 -1.84 -4.57 -5.81
N THR A 271 -1.93 -3.64 -4.88
CA THR A 271 -2.67 -2.38 -5.04
C THR A 271 -1.70 -1.23 -4.83
N ASP A 272 -1.74 -0.25 -5.71
CA ASP A 272 -0.94 0.97 -5.56
C ASP A 272 -1.60 1.97 -4.61
N ARG A 273 -0.94 3.11 -4.36
CA ARG A 273 -1.52 4.15 -3.49
C ARG A 273 -2.60 4.98 -4.18
N SER A 274 -2.72 4.90 -5.49
CA SER A 274 -3.76 5.58 -6.27
C SER A 274 -5.06 4.78 -6.37
N GLY A 275 -5.07 3.57 -5.81
CA GLY A 275 -6.19 2.66 -5.83
C GLY A 275 -6.26 1.76 -7.06
N ASN A 276 -5.26 1.79 -7.96
CA ASN A 276 -5.19 0.85 -9.07
C ASN A 276 -4.80 -0.54 -8.54
N ILE A 277 -5.54 -1.55 -9.01
CA ILE A 277 -5.41 -2.93 -8.54
C ILE A 277 -4.88 -3.79 -9.70
N GLU A 278 -3.81 -4.53 -9.42
CA GLU A 278 -3.25 -5.51 -10.37
C GLU A 278 -4.26 -6.63 -10.64
N THR A 279 -4.30 -7.13 -11.89
CA THR A 279 -5.06 -8.35 -12.18
C THR A 279 -4.51 -9.53 -11.38
N THR A 280 -5.38 -10.27 -10.69
CA THR A 280 -4.96 -11.40 -9.86
C THR A 280 -4.19 -12.45 -10.67
N LYS A 281 -2.98 -12.77 -10.18
CA LYS A 281 -2.13 -13.84 -10.68
C LYS A 281 -2.23 -15.06 -9.79
N SER A 282 -1.91 -16.24 -10.32
CA SER A 282 -1.88 -17.47 -9.55
C SER A 282 -0.77 -18.41 -10.00
N THR A 283 -0.23 -19.19 -9.06
CA THR A 283 0.66 -20.32 -9.34
C THR A 283 0.20 -21.54 -8.57
N THR A 284 0.45 -22.72 -9.13
CA THR A 284 0.12 -24.01 -8.51
C THR A 284 1.37 -24.85 -8.31
N PHE A 285 1.43 -25.59 -7.21
CA PHE A 285 2.49 -26.57 -6.93
C PHE A 285 1.96 -27.66 -5.99
N LYS A 286 2.73 -28.72 -5.80
CA LYS A 286 2.34 -29.88 -5.00
C LYS A 286 3.43 -30.20 -3.99
N ILE A 287 3.05 -30.49 -2.75
CA ILE A 287 3.98 -30.84 -1.67
C ILE A 287 3.64 -32.25 -1.17
N ASP A 288 4.66 -33.09 -1.03
CA ASP A 288 4.55 -34.39 -0.37
C ASP A 288 5.80 -34.63 0.46
N GLN A 289 5.69 -34.38 1.76
CA GLN A 289 6.75 -34.61 2.74
C GLN A 289 6.65 -36.00 3.36
N THR A 290 5.60 -36.76 3.04
CA THR A 290 5.30 -38.03 3.71
C THR A 290 5.96 -39.18 2.97
N PRO A 291 6.98 -39.85 3.55
CA PRO A 291 7.59 -41.01 2.90
C PRO A 291 6.62 -42.21 2.88
N PRO A 292 6.81 -43.17 1.96
CA PRO A 292 6.03 -44.40 1.92
C PRO A 292 6.06 -45.17 3.25
N THR A 293 4.91 -45.72 3.65
CA THR A 293 4.74 -46.46 4.91
C THR A 293 4.08 -47.84 4.70
N ASN A 294 3.75 -48.54 5.80
CA ASN A 294 3.02 -49.82 5.80
C ASN A 294 3.65 -50.96 4.98
N TRP A 295 4.95 -51.17 5.18
CA TRP A 295 5.68 -52.29 4.59
C TRP A 295 5.16 -53.62 5.14
N ARG A 296 4.56 -54.46 4.28
CA ARG A 296 3.93 -55.73 4.70
C ARG A 296 3.95 -56.79 3.59
N ASN A 297 3.58 -58.01 3.96
CA ASN A 297 3.47 -59.16 3.04
C ASN A 297 4.76 -59.47 2.28
N SER A 298 5.91 -59.27 2.94
CA SER A 298 7.21 -59.56 2.37
C SER A 298 7.39 -61.06 2.17
N ASN A 299 7.69 -61.49 0.95
CA ASN A 299 7.96 -62.89 0.64
C ASN A 299 9.12 -62.99 -0.36
N ALA A 300 9.79 -64.13 -0.37
CA ALA A 300 10.85 -64.43 -1.32
C ALA A 300 10.76 -65.88 -1.80
N TYR A 301 10.81 -66.11 -3.11
CA TYR A 301 10.81 -67.45 -3.68
C TYR A 301 11.81 -67.57 -4.83
N ARG A 302 12.36 -68.78 -5.01
CA ARG A 302 13.22 -69.11 -6.16
C ARG A 302 12.35 -69.52 -7.34
N GLY A 303 12.70 -69.06 -8.54
CA GLY A 303 12.06 -69.53 -9.77
C GLY A 303 12.27 -71.04 -9.95
N LEU A 304 11.19 -71.79 -10.21
CA LEU A 304 11.23 -73.26 -10.25
C LEU A 304 11.60 -73.84 -11.63
N LEU A 305 11.69 -73.03 -12.69
CA LEU A 305 11.86 -73.52 -14.06
C LEU A 305 12.99 -72.77 -14.80
N GLY A 306 14.10 -73.47 -15.03
CA GLY A 306 15.24 -73.02 -15.85
C GLY A 306 16.55 -73.68 -15.40
N PRO A 307 17.30 -74.39 -16.27
CA PRO A 307 18.48 -75.16 -15.85
C PRO A 307 19.73 -74.31 -15.54
N SER A 308 19.66 -72.98 -15.49
CA SER A 308 20.84 -72.12 -15.21
C SER A 308 20.53 -70.75 -14.59
N ASP A 309 19.28 -70.47 -14.21
CA ASP A 309 18.86 -69.12 -13.84
C ASP A 309 18.54 -69.04 -12.33
N HIS A 310 19.49 -68.56 -11.53
CA HIS A 310 19.32 -68.29 -10.10
C HIS A 310 18.54 -66.99 -9.85
N HIS A 311 17.29 -66.93 -10.30
CA HIS A 311 16.42 -65.78 -10.03
C HIS A 311 15.76 -65.91 -8.64
N LEU A 312 15.97 -64.91 -7.80
CA LEU A 312 15.25 -64.69 -6.55
C LEU A 312 14.16 -63.64 -6.80
N TYR A 313 12.90 -64.01 -6.62
CA TYR A 313 11.79 -63.09 -6.67
C TYR A 313 11.48 -62.63 -5.25
N VAL A 314 11.39 -61.32 -5.05
CA VAL A 314 11.01 -60.69 -3.79
C VAL A 314 9.75 -59.87 -4.02
N THR A 315 8.76 -60.02 -3.15
CA THR A 315 7.54 -59.21 -3.17
C THR A 315 7.39 -58.51 -1.84
N THR A 316 7.00 -57.24 -1.85
CA THR A 316 6.58 -56.48 -0.67
C THR A 316 5.44 -55.56 -1.08
N VAL A 317 4.51 -55.28 -0.17
CA VAL A 317 3.47 -54.25 -0.36
C VAL A 317 3.90 -53.03 0.44
N VAL A 318 3.84 -51.86 -0.20
CA VAL A 318 4.11 -50.57 0.41
C VAL A 318 2.94 -49.65 0.04
N ASP A 319 2.57 -48.74 0.94
CA ASP A 319 1.56 -47.72 0.64
C ASP A 319 2.24 -46.34 0.62
N ASP A 320 1.91 -45.53 -0.38
CA ASP A 320 2.18 -44.10 -0.41
C ASP A 320 0.90 -43.42 -0.93
N PRO A 321 0.10 -42.80 -0.03
CA PRO A 321 -1.20 -42.25 -0.41
C PRO A 321 -1.12 -40.89 -1.12
N THR A 322 0.06 -40.27 -1.23
CA THR A 322 0.24 -38.93 -1.80
C THR A 322 0.92 -38.97 -3.17
N SER A 323 2.25 -38.96 -3.25
CA SER A 323 2.97 -38.97 -4.53
C SER A 323 3.05 -40.35 -5.16
N GLY A 324 2.77 -41.41 -4.39
CA GLY A 324 2.79 -42.78 -4.86
C GLY A 324 4.19 -43.39 -4.93
N LEU A 325 4.27 -44.67 -5.28
CA LEU A 325 5.54 -45.41 -5.29
C LEU A 325 6.30 -45.26 -6.62
N SER A 326 7.63 -45.14 -6.53
CA SER A 326 8.52 -45.13 -7.69
C SER A 326 8.51 -46.48 -8.43
N THR A 327 8.27 -46.46 -9.73
CA THR A 327 8.29 -47.65 -10.62
C THR A 327 9.67 -48.03 -11.18
N LEU A 328 10.73 -47.27 -10.86
CA LEU A 328 12.06 -47.40 -11.50
C LEU A 328 13.22 -47.64 -10.52
N THR A 329 12.97 -47.70 -9.21
CA THR A 329 14.03 -47.81 -8.19
C THR A 329 13.70 -48.82 -7.11
N ASP A 330 13.21 -50.00 -7.51
CA ASP A 330 13.20 -51.16 -6.62
C ASP A 330 14.64 -51.69 -6.49
N LYS A 331 15.51 -50.96 -5.77
CA LYS A 331 16.81 -51.48 -5.37
C LYS A 331 16.63 -52.33 -4.12
N PHE A 332 16.33 -53.61 -4.31
CA PHE A 332 16.49 -54.60 -3.24
C PHE A 332 17.98 -54.88 -3.06
N GLN A 333 18.56 -54.40 -1.96
CA GLN A 333 19.87 -54.87 -1.50
C GLN A 333 19.64 -56.01 -0.52
N TYR A 334 20.15 -57.20 -0.85
CA TYR A 334 20.29 -58.29 0.10
C TYR A 334 21.77 -58.52 0.36
N HIS A 335 22.13 -58.79 1.61
CA HIS A 335 23.41 -59.41 1.94
C HIS A 335 23.13 -60.85 2.33
N THR A 336 23.98 -61.77 1.87
CA THR A 336 24.08 -63.09 2.50
C THR A 336 25.16 -62.98 3.56
N ASP A 337 24.83 -63.30 4.80
CA ASP A 337 25.88 -63.51 5.80
C ASP A 337 26.80 -64.62 5.29
N ARG A 338 28.12 -64.41 5.47
CA ARG A 338 29.21 -65.29 5.04
C ARG A 338 28.83 -66.76 5.22
N ASN A 339 28.97 -67.55 4.15
CA ASN A 339 28.85 -69.00 4.11
C ASN A 339 29.27 -69.67 5.44
N PRO A 340 28.39 -70.36 6.18
CA PRO A 340 28.80 -71.45 7.04
C PRO A 340 28.89 -72.70 6.17
N GLY A 341 30.05 -72.87 5.51
CA GLY A 341 30.33 -73.99 4.62
C GLY A 341 31.54 -73.71 3.74
#